data_AF-A0A939DS53-F1
#
_entry.id   AF-A0A939DS53-F1
#
_cell.length_a   1.000
_cell.length_b   1.000
_cell.length_c   1.000
_cell.angle_alpha   90.00
_cell.angle_beta   90.00
_cell.angle_gamma   90.00
#
_symmetry.space_group_name_H-M   'P 1'
#
loop_
_entity.id
_entity.type
_entity.pdbx_description
1 polymer ?
#
loop_
_entity_poly.entity_id
_entity_poly.type
_entity_poly.pdbx_seq_one_letter_code
_entity_poly.pdbx_strand_id
1 'polypeptide(L)'
;LVILYSRWVNSRQCPPVYDTASSVEDPQVVIAGFGRFGQMSARILAANQIPFTALDKDAAHIAFVEQFGNKVFYGDATKLDLLRAAGIEQAKVLLIAVNRESDVMKIA
;
A
#
# COMPACT_ATOMS: atom_id res chain seq x y z
N LEU A 1 -0.52 22.14 9.40
CA LEU A 1 -0.20 21.66 10.78
C LEU A 1 -0.59 20.19 10.94
N VAL A 2 0.06 19.26 10.23
CA VAL A 2 -0.08 17.79 10.43
C VAL A 2 1.30 17.11 10.53
N ILE A 3 2.37 17.82 10.17
CA ILE A 3 3.74 17.27 10.08
C ILE A 3 4.40 17.08 11.46
N LEU A 4 3.84 17.63 12.54
CA LEU A 4 4.46 17.57 13.87
C LEU A 4 3.92 16.45 14.77
N TYR A 5 2.75 15.87 14.49
CA TYR A 5 2.15 14.89 15.40
C TYR A 5 2.75 13.48 15.26
N SER A 6 3.40 13.16 14.12
CA SER A 6 3.99 11.84 13.89
C SER A 6 5.32 11.60 14.62
N ARG A 7 5.91 12.62 15.26
CA ARG A 7 7.07 12.41 16.15
C ARG A 7 6.68 11.93 17.55
N TRP A 8 5.40 11.95 17.91
CA TRP A 8 4.95 11.63 19.28
C TRP A 8 4.01 10.43 19.39
N VAL A 9 3.46 9.92 18.28
CA VAL A 9 2.70 8.65 18.28
C VAL A 9 3.68 7.47 18.14
N ASN A 10 4.48 7.31 19.18
CA ASN A 10 4.75 6.06 19.89
C ASN A 10 4.44 4.73 19.16
N SER A 11 5.36 4.24 18.33
CA SER A 11 5.39 2.86 17.80
C SER A 11 5.80 1.83 18.87
N ARG A 12 5.21 1.87 20.08
CA ARG A 12 5.63 1.00 21.19
C ARG A 12 5.05 -0.42 21.18
N GLN A 13 4.25 -0.78 20.18
CA GLN A 13 3.78 -2.16 20.01
C GLN A 13 3.89 -2.57 18.54
N CYS A 14 5.13 -2.75 18.08
CA CYS A 14 5.41 -3.65 16.98
C CYS A 14 6.18 -4.83 17.60
N PRO A 15 5.62 -6.04 17.70
CA PRO A 15 6.40 -7.20 18.11
C PRO A 15 7.58 -7.35 17.13
N PRO A 16 8.76 -7.84 17.59
CA PRO A 16 9.89 -8.05 16.71
C PRO A 16 9.45 -9.03 15.61
N VAL A 17 9.26 -8.48 14.41
CA VAL A 17 9.00 -9.27 13.20
C VAL A 17 10.29 -10.04 12.97
N TYR A 18 10.23 -11.36 13.15
CA TYR A 18 11.34 -12.25 12.80
C TYR A 18 11.69 -11.99 11.34
N ASP A 19 12.97 -11.72 11.06
CA ASP A 19 13.54 -11.61 9.71
C ASP A 19 13.37 -12.94 8.97
N THR A 20 12.15 -13.18 8.49
CA THR A 20 11.89 -14.13 7.43
C THR A 20 12.27 -13.34 6.20
N ALA A 21 13.52 -13.52 5.75
CA ALA A 21 14.17 -12.79 4.67
C ALA A 21 13.14 -12.25 3.66
N SER A 22 12.71 -10.99 3.85
CA SER A 22 11.84 -10.33 2.91
C SER A 22 12.67 -10.23 1.65
N SER A 23 12.29 -11.01 0.64
CA SER A 23 12.93 -10.88 -0.65
C SER A 23 12.78 -9.42 -1.08
N VAL A 24 13.75 -8.87 -1.82
CA VAL A 24 13.72 -7.48 -2.31
C VAL A 24 12.43 -7.18 -3.11
N GLU A 25 11.66 -8.22 -3.43
CA GLU A 25 10.42 -8.23 -4.19
C GLU A 25 9.13 -8.10 -3.35
N ASP A 26 9.19 -8.17 -2.02
CA ASP A 26 8.02 -8.11 -1.13
C ASP A 26 7.69 -6.65 -0.73
N PRO A 27 6.43 -6.20 -0.89
CA PRO A 27 6.07 -4.82 -0.59
C PRO A 27 6.02 -4.58 0.93
N GLN A 28 6.58 -3.46 1.38
CA GLN A 28 6.36 -3.01 2.75
C GLN A 28 4.99 -2.36 2.94
N VAL A 29 4.44 -1.78 1.88
CA VAL A 29 3.13 -1.13 1.87
C VAL A 29 2.28 -1.64 0.72
N VAL A 30 1.03 -2.01 1.00
CA VAL A 30 0.03 -2.31 -0.03
C VAL A 30 -0.98 -1.17 -0.09
N ILE A 31 -1.20 -0.60 -1.28
CA ILE A 31 -2.12 0.51 -1.52
C ILE A 31 -3.37 -0.02 -2.21
N ALA A 32 -4.49 -0.09 -1.50
CA ALA A 32 -5.79 -0.47 -2.03
C ALA A 32 -6.53 0.78 -2.54
N GLY A 33 -6.48 1.03 -3.84
CA GLY A 33 -7.03 2.22 -4.50
C GLY A 33 -5.91 3.18 -4.94
N PHE A 34 -5.72 3.32 -6.25
CA PHE A 34 -4.65 4.11 -6.87
C PHE A 34 -5.14 5.34 -7.65
N GLY A 35 -6.22 5.96 -7.16
CA GLY A 35 -6.65 7.27 -7.63
C GLY A 35 -5.71 8.40 -7.17
N ARG A 36 -6.20 9.65 -7.19
CA ARG A 36 -5.43 10.84 -6.81
C ARG A 36 -4.72 10.72 -5.46
N PHE A 37 -5.40 10.16 -4.45
CA PHE A 37 -4.82 9.99 -3.12
C PHE A 37 -3.75 8.89 -3.09
N GLY A 38 -4.04 7.73 -3.68
CA GLY A 38 -3.06 6.64 -3.79
C GLY A 38 -1.80 7.06 -4.54
N GLN A 39 -1.94 7.83 -5.63
CA GLN A 39 -0.81 8.39 -6.38
C GLN A 39 0.05 9.34 -5.55
N MET A 40 -0.56 10.24 -4.77
CA MET A 40 0.19 11.15 -3.91
C MET A 40 0.94 10.41 -2.81
N SER A 41 0.31 9.41 -2.19
CA SER A 41 0.95 8.57 -1.19
C SER A 41 2.10 7.75 -1.79
N ALA A 42 1.91 7.16 -2.96
CA ALA A 42 2.97 6.44 -3.68
C ALA A 42 4.17 7.31 -4.01
N ARG A 43 3.97 8.58 -4.39
CA ARG A 43 5.09 9.51 -4.62
C ARG A 43 5.91 9.73 -3.35
N ILE A 44 5.25 9.84 -2.20
CA ILE A 44 5.93 9.99 -0.91
C ILE A 44 6.70 8.70 -0.57
N LEU A 45 6.08 7.53 -0.75
CA LEU A 45 6.72 6.23 -0.50
C LEU A 45 7.94 6.03 -1.41
N ALA A 46 7.79 6.28 -2.72
CA ALA A 46 8.87 6.21 -3.69
C ALA A 46 10.02 7.18 -3.36
N ALA A 47 9.71 8.42 -2.96
CA ALA A 47 10.73 9.40 -2.56
C ALA A 47 11.53 8.97 -1.32
N ASN A 48 10.95 8.12 -0.46
CA ASN A 48 11.61 7.55 0.71
C ASN A 48 12.18 6.14 0.45
N GLN A 49 12.19 5.67 -0.80
CA GLN A 49 12.64 4.33 -1.19
C GLN A 49 11.92 3.20 -0.43
N ILE A 50 10.66 3.42 -0.05
CA ILE A 50 9.83 2.41 0.60
C ILE A 50 9.14 1.59 -0.50
N PRO A 51 9.41 0.28 -0.62
CA PRO A 51 8.79 -0.56 -1.65
C PRO A 51 7.31 -0.72 -1.34
N PHE A 52 6.48 -0.55 -2.36
CA PHE A 52 5.04 -0.69 -2.24
C PHE A 52 4.45 -1.46 -3.41
N THR A 53 3.26 -1.99 -3.21
CA THR A 53 2.43 -2.55 -4.28
C THR A 53 1.12 -1.79 -4.33
N ALA A 54 0.70 -1.39 -5.52
CA ALA A 54 -0.55 -0.64 -5.72
C ALA A 54 -1.61 -1.49 -6.42
N LEU A 55 -2.86 -1.33 -6.00
CA LEU A 55 -4.03 -1.96 -6.62
C LEU A 55 -5.05 -0.90 -7.01
N ASP A 56 -5.59 -0.98 -8.23
CA ASP A 56 -6.74 -0.18 -8.65
C ASP A 56 -7.62 -0.95 -9.64
N LYS A 57 -8.90 -0.60 -9.66
CA LYS A 57 -9.91 -1.07 -10.61
C LYS A 57 -9.89 -0.30 -11.93
N ASP A 58 -9.18 0.82 -12.00
CA ASP A 58 -9.01 1.64 -13.19
C ASP A 58 -7.62 1.42 -13.80
N ALA A 59 -7.59 0.89 -15.02
CA ALA A 59 -6.37 0.57 -15.74
C ALA A 59 -5.58 1.83 -16.12
N ALA A 60 -6.24 2.99 -16.24
CA ALA A 60 -5.58 4.25 -16.54
C ALA A 60 -4.62 4.68 -15.42
N HIS A 61 -4.87 4.27 -14.17
CA HIS A 61 -4.02 4.61 -13.03
C HIS A 61 -2.75 3.74 -12.93
N ILE A 62 -2.70 2.62 -13.66
CA ILE A 62 -1.64 1.60 -13.53
C ILE A 62 -0.34 2.01 -14.22
N ALA A 63 -0.43 2.67 -15.39
CA ALA A 63 0.73 3.11 -16.15
C ALA A 63 1.65 4.05 -15.34
N PHE A 64 1.10 4.77 -14.35
CA PHE A 64 1.85 5.67 -13.50
C PHE A 64 2.68 4.94 -12.44
N VAL A 65 2.39 3.69 -12.08
CA VAL A 65 3.12 2.99 -11.01
C VAL A 65 4.35 2.26 -11.54
N GLU A 66 4.27 1.75 -12.77
CA GLU A 66 5.38 1.04 -13.42
C GLU A 66 6.65 1.90 -13.52
N GLN A 67 6.50 3.22 -13.69
CA GLN A 67 7.65 4.14 -13.75
C GLN A 67 8.45 4.23 -12.42
N PHE A 68 7.88 3.77 -11.30
CA PHE A 68 8.56 3.76 -10.00
C PHE A 68 9.17 2.40 -9.67
N GLY A 69 9.15 1.43 -10.59
CA GLY A 69 9.71 0.08 -10.37
C GLY A 69 8.95 -0.74 -9.33
N ASN A 70 7.72 -0.36 -9.00
CA ASN A 70 6.87 -1.02 -8.01
C ASN A 70 5.81 -1.89 -8.71
N LYS A 71 5.37 -2.98 -8.06
CA LYS A 71 4.38 -3.92 -8.61
C LYS A 71 2.99 -3.29 -8.61
N VAL A 72 2.22 -3.58 -9.65
CA VAL A 72 0.87 -3.04 -9.84
C VAL A 72 -0.09 -4.16 -10.17
N PHE A 73 -1.25 -4.14 -9.54
CA PHE A 73 -2.31 -5.11 -9.78
C PHE A 73 -3.59 -4.42 -10.21
N TYR A 74 -4.13 -4.85 -11.33
CA TYR A 74 -5.45 -4.44 -11.79
C TYR A 74 -6.52 -5.30 -11.12
N GLY A 75 -7.47 -4.68 -10.43
CA GLY A 75 -8.66 -5.36 -9.94
C GLY A 75 -9.29 -4.73 -8.71
N ASP A 76 -10.34 -5.40 -8.25
CA ASP A 76 -11.10 -4.98 -7.09
C ASP A 76 -10.35 -5.36 -5.80
N ALA A 77 -9.94 -4.35 -5.03
CA ALA A 77 -9.23 -4.52 -3.77
C ALA A 77 -10.06 -5.22 -2.68
N THR A 78 -11.37 -5.39 -2.86
CA THR A 78 -12.21 -6.19 -1.97
C THR A 78 -12.00 -7.70 -2.13
N LYS A 79 -11.30 -8.15 -3.18
CA LYS A 79 -10.99 -9.56 -3.40
C LYS A 79 -9.74 -9.96 -2.63
N LEU A 80 -9.90 -10.88 -1.66
CA LEU A 80 -8.80 -11.39 -0.85
C LEU A 80 -7.67 -12.01 -1.68
N ASP A 81 -8.00 -12.74 -2.75
CA ASP A 81 -6.99 -13.37 -3.61
C ASP A 81 -6.12 -12.32 -4.32
N LEU A 82 -6.68 -11.16 -4.64
CA LEU A 82 -5.94 -10.05 -5.24
C LEU A 82 -5.03 -9.37 -4.21
N LEU A 83 -5.50 -9.19 -2.98
CA LEU A 83 -4.68 -8.66 -1.88
C LEU A 83 -3.52 -9.62 -1.56
N ARG A 84 -3.75 -10.93 -1.56
CA ARG A 84 -2.71 -11.94 -1.41
C ARG A 84 -1.68 -11.89 -2.53
N ALA A 85 -2.13 -11.81 -3.78
CA ALA A 85 -1.23 -11.66 -4.93
C ALA A 85 -0.40 -10.36 -4.85
N ALA A 86 -0.97 -9.31 -4.27
CA ALA A 86 -0.27 -8.06 -3.97
C ALA A 86 0.66 -8.11 -2.75
N GLY A 87 0.84 -9.26 -2.10
CA GLY A 87 1.77 -9.42 -0.99
C GLY A 87 1.29 -8.84 0.33
N ILE A 88 -0.04 -8.77 0.56
CA ILE A 88 -0.59 -8.24 1.82
C ILE A 88 -0.12 -9.00 3.06
N GLU A 89 0.22 -10.29 2.92
CA GLU A 89 0.68 -11.12 4.02
C GLU A 89 2.08 -10.71 4.53
N GLN A 90 2.90 -10.12 3.64
CA GLN A 90 4.24 -9.63 3.95
C GLN A 90 4.24 -8.11 4.24
N ALA A 91 3.17 -7.42 3.85
CA ALA A 91 3.04 -5.99 4.02
C ALA A 91 2.94 -5.59 5.49
N LYS A 92 3.72 -4.58 5.87
CA LYS A 92 3.66 -3.99 7.23
C LYS A 92 2.50 -3.04 7.38
N VAL A 93 2.03 -2.46 6.27
CA VAL A 93 0.98 -1.45 6.23
C VAL A 93 0.07 -1.70 5.03
N LEU A 94 -1.24 -1.69 5.28
CA LEU A 94 -2.27 -1.57 4.26
C LEU A 94 -2.80 -0.13 4.23
N LEU A 95 -2.58 0.57 3.12
CA LEU A 95 -3.15 1.88 2.86
C LEU A 95 -4.47 1.72 2.10
N ILE A 96 -5.60 1.94 2.77
CA ILE A 96 -6.92 1.93 2.15
C ILE A 96 -7.20 3.32 1.57
N ALA A 97 -7.18 3.42 0.24
CA ALA A 97 -7.34 4.64 -0.54
C ALA A 97 -8.49 4.52 -1.57
N VAL A 98 -9.54 3.77 -1.20
CA VAL A 98 -10.78 3.64 -1.99
C VAL A 98 -11.78 4.74 -1.63
N ASN A 99 -12.53 5.24 -2.62
CA ASN A 99 -13.46 6.36 -2.42
C ASN A 99 -14.80 5.98 -1.79
N ARG A 100 -15.22 4.71 -1.88
CA ARG A 100 -16.54 4.27 -1.38
C ARG A 100 -16.41 3.67 0.01
N GLU A 101 -17.17 4.19 0.96
CA GLU A 101 -17.22 3.69 2.33
C GLU A 101 -17.57 2.18 2.39
N SER A 102 -18.47 1.73 1.52
CA SER A 102 -18.86 0.32 1.41
C SER A 102 -17.72 -0.61 0.96
N ASP A 103 -16.71 -0.08 0.26
CA ASP A 103 -15.52 -0.86 -0.10
C ASP A 103 -14.53 -0.88 1.06
N VAL A 104 -14.41 0.22 1.82
CA VAL A 104 -13.54 0.29 3.02
C VAL A 104 -13.94 -0.78 4.03
N MET A 105 -15.23 -0.91 4.34
CA MET A 105 -15.75 -1.89 5.30
C MET A 105 -15.58 -3.35 4.89
N LYS A 106 -15.25 -3.63 3.63
CA LYS A 106 -14.97 -4.99 3.14
C LYS A 106 -13.48 -5.33 3.15
N ILE A 107 -12.64 -4.31 3.20
CA ILE A 107 -11.18 -4.43 3.15
C ILE A 107 -10.61 -4.38 4.59
N ALA A 108 -11.21 -3.58 5.46
CA ALA A 108 -10.90 -3.51 6.90
C ALA A 108 -11.53 -4.67 7.68
#